data_AF-A0A523FUI9-F1
#
_entry.id   AF-A0A523FUI9-F1
#
_cell.length_a   1.000
_cell.length_b   1.000
_cell.length_c   1.000
_cell.angle_alpha   90.00
_cell.angle_beta   90.00
_cell.angle_gamma   90.00
#
_symmetry.space_group_name_H-M   'P 1'
#
loop_
_entity.id
_entity.type
_entity.pdbx_description
1 polymer ?
#
loop_
_entity_poly.entity_id
_entity_poly.type
_entity_poly.pdbx_seq_one_letter_code
_entity_poly.pdbx_strand_id
1 'polypeptide(L)' 'MEPRRRLSDKIIEAHGQACTEGKLEVAQCLLQALEVDLTAFGGGVSDKRQNTEMLEAAYGCHQAAKDAAKT' A
#
# COMPACT_ATOMS: atom_id res chain seq x y z
N MET A 1 -15.49 -21.19 -1.33
CA MET A 1 -15.14 -20.18 -0.31
C MET A 1 -14.59 -18.99 -1.06
N GLU A 2 -15.20 -17.81 -0.95
CA GLU A 2 -14.56 -16.61 -1.48
C GLU A 2 -13.21 -16.43 -0.77
N PRO A 3 -12.10 -16.25 -1.49
CA PRO A 3 -10.83 -15.93 -0.84
C PRO A 3 -11.09 -14.65 -0.05
N ARG A 4 -11.02 -14.71 1.29
CA ARG A 4 -11.11 -13.50 2.12
C ARG A 4 -10.00 -12.58 1.62
N ARG A 5 -10.36 -11.53 0.87
CA ARG A 5 -9.41 -10.52 0.42
C ARG A 5 -8.63 -10.06 1.64
N ARG A 6 -7.29 -10.08 1.54
CA ARG A 6 -6.41 -9.71 2.65
C ARG A 6 -6.71 -8.26 3.02
N LEU A 7 -6.47 -7.90 4.28
CA LEU A 7 -6.64 -6.51 4.70
C LEU A 7 -5.75 -5.59 3.85
N SER A 8 -4.55 -6.05 3.51
CA SER A 8 -3.58 -5.43 2.60
C SER A 8 -4.19 -5.07 1.23
N ASP A 9 -5.01 -5.94 0.62
CA ASP A 9 -5.65 -5.65 -0.68
C ASP A 9 -6.54 -4.40 -0.60
N LYS A 10 -7.32 -4.29 0.47
CA LYS A 10 -8.22 -3.14 0.68
C LYS A 10 -7.44 -1.86 0.98
N ILE A 11 -6.32 -1.97 1.68
CA ILE A 11 -5.44 -0.85 1.97
C ILE A 11 -4.81 -0.32 0.67
N ILE A 12 -4.41 -1.20 -0.24
CA ILE A 12 -3.86 -0.82 -1.55
C ILE A 12 -4.92 -0.14 -2.41
N GLU A 13 -6.14 -0.69 -2.48
CA GLU A 13 -7.25 -0.06 -3.22
C GLU A 13 -7.52 1.37 -2.70
N ALA A 14 -7.60 1.53 -1.37
CA ALA A 14 -7.83 2.84 -0.75
C ALA A 14 -6.64 3.81 -0.95
N HIS A 15 -5.40 3.30 -0.90
CA HIS A 15 -4.19 4.09 -1.14
C HIS A 15 -4.17 4.66 -2.55
N GLY A 16 -4.45 3.81 -3.55
CA GLY A 16 -4.53 4.22 -4.95
C GLY A 16 -5.58 5.31 -5.15
N GLN A 17 -6.76 5.16 -4.55
CA GLN A 17 -7.80 6.19 -4.59
C GLN A 17 -7.35 7.50 -3.94
N ALA A 18 -6.70 7.45 -2.76
CA ALA A 18 -6.18 8.64 -2.10
C ALA A 18 -5.10 9.36 -2.93
N CYS A 19 -4.24 8.60 -3.63
CA CYS A 19 -3.28 9.14 -4.60
C CYS A 19 -3.98 9.83 -5.78
N THR A 20 -5.00 9.22 -6.38
CA THR A 20 -5.77 9.80 -7.49
C THR A 20 -6.51 11.08 -7.06
N GLU A 21 -7.04 11.11 -5.85
CA GLU A 21 -7.76 12.28 -5.32
C GLU A 21 -6.82 13.37 -4.76
N GLY A 22 -5.49 13.18 -4.81
CA GLY A 22 -4.51 14.14 -4.28
C GLY A 22 -4.51 14.25 -2.75
N LYS A 23 -5.14 13.31 -2.04
CA LYS A 23 -5.22 13.27 -0.57
C LYS A 23 -3.96 12.65 0.02
N LEU A 24 -2.84 13.35 -0.11
CA LEU A 24 -1.51 12.82 0.21
C LEU A 24 -1.33 12.41 1.67
N GLU A 25 -1.91 13.14 2.62
CA GLU A 25 -1.87 12.77 4.05
C GLU A 25 -2.61 11.45 4.31
N VAL A 26 -3.76 11.26 3.65
CA VAL A 26 -4.52 10.00 3.74
C VAL A 26 -3.75 8.86 3.08
N ALA A 27 -3.18 9.10 1.90
CA ALA A 27 -2.32 8.13 1.22
C ALA A 27 -1.11 7.73 2.07
N GLN A 28 -0.55 8.66 2.84
CA GLN A 28 0.56 8.38 3.75
C GLN A 28 0.13 7.46 4.90
N CYS A 29 -1.00 7.75 5.55
CA CYS A 29 -1.53 6.90 6.62
C CYS A 29 -1.85 5.48 6.11
N LEU A 30 -2.39 5.36 4.90
CA LEU A 30 -2.70 4.06 4.29
C LEU A 30 -1.44 3.27 3.94
N LEU A 31 -0.39 3.95 3.47
CA LEU A 31 0.90 3.30 3.22
C LEU A 31 1.50 2.73 4.51
N GLN A 32 1.46 3.49 5.61
CA GLN A 32 1.93 3.03 6.92
C GLN A 32 1.09 1.86 7.47
N ALA A 33 -0.23 1.89 7.25
CA ALA A 33 -1.11 0.79 7.61
C ALA A 33 -0.76 -0.50 6.82
N LEU A 34 -0.43 -0.37 5.54
CA LEU A 34 0.03 -1.49 4.71
C LEU A 34 1.33 -2.08 5.23
N GLU A 35 2.29 -1.23 5.61
CA GLU A 35 3.55 -1.67 6.24
C GLU A 35 3.29 -2.49 7.50
N VAL A 36 2.43 -2.00 8.40
CA VAL A 36 2.11 -2.72 9.64
C VAL A 36 1.44 -4.07 9.38
N ASP A 37 0.45 -4.11 8.48
CA ASP A 37 -0.27 -5.34 8.13
C ASP A 37 0.69 -6.39 7.53
N LEU A 38 1.53 -6.00 6.57
CA LEU A 38 2.47 -6.90 5.91
C LEU A 38 3.64 -7.34 6.81
N THR A 39 4.02 -6.52 7.80
CA THR A 39 5.06 -6.86 8.78
C THR A 39 4.55 -7.80 9.88
N ALA A 40 3.25 -7.74 10.20
CA ALA A 40 2.61 -8.67 11.14
C ALA A 40 2.59 -10.12 10.63
N PHE A 41 2.55 -10.31 9.31
CA PHE A 41 2.69 -11.61 8.65
C PHE A 41 4.17 -11.98 8.41
N GLY A 42 4.93 -12.15 9.49
CA GLY A 42 6.33 -12.62 9.46
C GLY A 42 6.51 -14.11 9.11
N GLY A 43 5.57 -14.73 8.38
CA GLY A 43 5.49 -16.19 8.19
C GLY A 43 5.98 -16.67 6.82
N GLY A 44 7.28 -16.96 6.69
CA GLY A 44 7.85 -17.70 5.55
C GLY A 44 8.48 -16.85 4.44
N VAL A 45 9.56 -17.36 3.85
CA VAL A 45 10.40 -16.66 2.85
C VAL A 45 9.62 -16.24 1.59
N SER A 46 8.59 -16.99 1.21
CA SER A 46 7.77 -16.69 0.03
C SER A 46 6.81 -15.51 0.24
N ASP A 47 6.22 -15.37 1.43
CA ASP A 47 5.29 -14.27 1.75
C ASP A 47 6.05 -12.94 1.84
N LYS A 48 7.30 -12.96 2.31
CA LYS A 48 8.17 -11.77 2.33
C LYS A 48 8.39 -11.14 0.96
N ARG A 49 8.58 -11.93 -0.10
CA ARG A 49 8.82 -11.38 -1.46
C ARG A 49 7.58 -10.67 -1.99
N GLN A 50 6.42 -11.30 -1.92
CA GLN A 50 5.16 -10.66 -2.34
C GLN A 50 4.87 -9.40 -1.51
N ASN A 51 5.11 -9.44 -0.20
CA ASN A 51 4.90 -8.27 0.66
C ASN A 51 5.83 -7.11 0.30
N THR A 52 7.10 -7.39 -0.04
CA THR A 52 8.04 -6.36 -0.53
C THR A 52 7.59 -5.77 -1.86
N GLU A 53 7.17 -6.60 -2.83
CA GLU A 53 6.70 -6.11 -4.14
C GLU A 53 5.47 -5.20 -4.01
N MET A 54 4.53 -5.55 -3.12
CA MET A 54 3.33 -4.74 -2.84
C MET A 54 3.69 -3.38 -2.22
N LEU A 55 4.69 -3.36 -1.34
CA LEU A 55 5.20 -2.14 -0.72
C LEU A 55 5.90 -1.24 -1.74
N GLU A 56 6.81 -1.78 -2.54
CA GLU A 56 7.53 -1.02 -3.56
C GLU A 56 6.57 -0.38 -4.57
N ALA A 57 5.54 -1.10 -5.00
CA ALA A 57 4.51 -0.57 -5.88
C ALA A 57 3.72 0.59 -5.24
N ALA A 58 3.30 0.43 -3.97
CA ALA A 58 2.58 1.48 -3.24
C ALA A 58 3.44 2.73 -3.00
N TYR A 59 4.73 2.54 -2.69
CA TYR A 59 5.71 3.63 -2.57
C TYR A 59 5.90 4.37 -3.90
N GLY A 60 6.01 3.65 -5.02
CA GLY A 60 6.12 4.25 -6.36
C GLY A 60 4.92 5.14 -6.70
N CYS A 61 3.70 4.65 -6.48
CA CYS A 61 2.48 5.45 -6.66
C CYS A 61 2.43 6.66 -5.74
N HIS A 62 2.83 6.51 -4.48
CA HIS A 62 2.85 7.61 -3.51
C HIS A 62 3.85 8.70 -3.90
N GLN A 63 5.04 8.32 -4.37
CA GLN A 63 6.07 9.26 -4.81
C GLN A 63 5.62 10.03 -6.06
N ALA A 64 5.07 9.34 -7.05
CA ALA A 64 4.53 9.97 -8.25
C ALA A 64 3.41 10.99 -7.93
N ALA A 65 2.50 10.64 -7.00
CA ALA A 65 1.45 11.54 -6.54
C ALA A 65 2.01 12.78 -5.81
N LYS A 66 3.06 12.60 -5.00
CA LYS A 66 3.78 13.70 -4.34
C LYS A 66 4.45 14.64 -5.33
N ASP A 67 5.13 14.10 -6.33
CA ASP A 67 5.81 14.90 -7.35
C ASP A 67 4.81 15.66 -8.23
N ALA A 68 3.67 15.04 -8.57
CA ALA A 68 2.57 15.69 -9.28
C ALA A 68 1.93 16.84 -8.49
N ALA A 69 1.83 16.74 -7.16
CA ALA A 69 1.27 17.79 -6.30
C ALA A 69 2.23 18.98 -6.07
N LYS A 70 3.50 18.87 -6.49
CA LYS A 70 4.52 19.92 -6.34
C LYS A 70 4.62 20.86 -7.56
N THR A 71 3.91 20.55 -8.64
CA THR A 71 3.86 21.33 -9.89
C THR A 71 2.62 22.22 -9.90
#